data_AF-A0A1S1QQP6-F1
#
_entry.id   AF-A0A1S1QQP6-F1
#
_cell.length_a   1.000
_cell.length_b   1.000
_cell.length_c   1.000
_cell.angle_alpha   90.00
_cell.angle_beta   90.00
_cell.angle_gamma   90.00
#
_symmetry.space_group_name_H-M   'P 1'
#
loop_
_entity.id
_entity.type
_entity.pdbx_description
1 polymer ?
#
loop_
_entity_poly.entity_id
_entity_poly.type
_entity_poly.pdbx_seq_one_letter_code
_entity_poly.pdbx_strand_id
1 'polypeptide(L)'
;MLALALVTGLTETGAGVGGQPEIRVSLHVRGSDFSFDTAARLLAGEGRRASLDAGKIVVLVDPATHAVQIDWSRSALVNGLVPARFTLAEDETSYDLSGQTGPLMEILQLLWAGGVSLNRAVDAHCDPTLRERLQEIVRRTAAGQPGPDQAEPTPDA
;
A
#
# COMPACT_ATOMS: atom_id res chain seq x y z
N MET A 1 -1.61 13.51 -4.80
CA MET A 1 -1.02 13.00 -3.53
C MET A 1 -1.43 11.55 -3.34
N LEU A 2 -0.67 10.75 -2.59
CA LEU A 2 -1.01 9.35 -2.31
C LEU A 2 -1.69 9.25 -0.93
N ALA A 3 -2.82 8.54 -0.84
CA ALA A 3 -3.62 8.43 0.38
C ALA A 3 -4.19 7.01 0.55
N LEU A 4 -4.59 6.69 1.78
CA LEU A 4 -5.28 5.45 2.09
C LEU A 4 -6.79 5.68 2.09
N ALA A 5 -7.53 4.80 1.43
CA ALA A 5 -8.97 4.77 1.44
C ALA A 5 -9.47 3.45 2.02
N LEU A 6 -10.51 3.51 2.83
CA LEU A 6 -11.21 2.34 3.33
C LEU A 6 -12.45 2.10 2.49
N VAL A 7 -12.69 0.86 2.08
CA VAL A 7 -13.95 0.48 1.43
C VAL A 7 -15.05 0.51 2.48
N THR A 8 -16.03 1.39 2.29
CA THR A 8 -17.19 1.52 3.17
C THR A 8 -18.45 0.90 2.57
N GLY A 9 -18.43 0.55 1.29
CA GLY A 9 -19.54 -0.12 0.63
C GLY A 9 -19.21 -0.55 -0.79
N LEU A 10 -19.86 -1.64 -1.23
CA LEU A 10 -19.77 -2.19 -2.57
C LEU A 10 -21.20 -2.39 -3.08
N THR A 11 -21.52 -1.85 -4.25
CA THR A 11 -22.83 -2.01 -4.88
C THR A 11 -22.65 -2.35 -6.35
N GLU A 12 -23.09 -3.54 -6.75
CA GLU A 12 -23.14 -3.91 -8.16
C GLU A 12 -24.21 -3.08 -8.85
N THR A 13 -23.81 -2.32 -9.87
CA THR A 13 -24.67 -1.34 -10.54
C THR A 13 -25.34 -1.94 -11.79
N GLY A 14 -25.07 -3.22 -12.10
CA GLY A 14 -25.61 -3.95 -13.25
C GLY A 14 -24.66 -3.97 -14.44
N ALA A 15 -25.20 -4.20 -15.65
CA ALA A 15 -24.43 -4.17 -16.90
C ALA A 15 -23.93 -2.75 -17.18
N GLY A 16 -22.61 -2.55 -17.10
CA GLY A 16 -21.96 -1.28 -17.42
C GLY A 16 -21.91 -1.00 -18.92
N VAL A 17 -21.23 0.10 -19.28
CA VAL A 17 -21.03 0.49 -20.68
C VAL A 17 -20.23 -0.61 -21.39
N GLY A 18 -20.79 -1.20 -22.45
CA GLY A 18 -20.17 -2.29 -23.20
C GLY A 18 -20.42 -3.70 -22.64
N GLY A 19 -21.38 -3.88 -21.72
CA GLY A 19 -21.80 -5.20 -21.23
C GLY A 19 -20.91 -5.81 -20.14
N GLN A 20 -19.90 -5.08 -19.68
CA GLN A 20 -19.08 -5.48 -18.53
C GLN A 20 -19.75 -5.04 -17.23
N PRO A 21 -19.83 -5.89 -16.20
CA PRO A 21 -20.45 -5.51 -14.94
C PRO A 21 -19.70 -4.33 -14.30
N GLU A 22 -20.45 -3.29 -13.91
CA GLU A 22 -19.92 -2.12 -13.21
C GLU A 22 -20.21 -2.21 -11.71
N ILE A 23 -19.23 -1.85 -10.90
CA ILE A 23 -19.32 -1.83 -9.44
C ILE A 23 -19.13 -0.39 -8.98
N ARG A 24 -20.06 0.09 -8.15
CA ARG A 24 -19.89 1.31 -7.37
C ARG A 24 -19.23 0.95 -6.05
N VAL A 25 -18.10 1.58 -5.77
CA VAL A 25 -17.34 1.41 -4.53
C VAL A 25 -17.41 2.71 -3.75
N SER A 26 -17.97 2.65 -2.54
CA SER A 26 -17.91 3.75 -1.58
C SER A 26 -16.60 3.66 -0.81
N LEU A 27 -15.91 4.79 -0.71
CA LEU A 27 -14.58 4.91 -0.14
C LEU A 27 -14.57 6.04 0.89
N HIS A 28 -13.99 5.77 2.06
CA HIS A 28 -13.61 6.80 3.00
C HIS A 28 -12.11 7.05 2.89
N VAL A 29 -11.74 8.18 2.29
CA VAL A 29 -10.35 8.55 2.02
C VAL A 29 -9.77 9.29 3.22
N ARG A 30 -8.56 8.93 3.63
CA ARG A 30 -7.79 9.58 4.70
C ARG A 30 -6.38 9.90 4.22
N GLY A 31 -6.03 11.17 4.33
CA GLY A 31 -4.65 11.63 4.31
C GLY A 31 -4.27 12.29 5.63
N SER A 32 -3.08 12.87 5.69
CA SER A 32 -2.54 13.52 6.89
C SER A 32 -3.41 14.67 7.39
N ASP A 33 -3.90 15.51 6.47
CA ASP A 33 -4.62 16.76 6.78
C ASP A 33 -6.05 16.81 6.21
N PHE A 34 -6.54 15.70 5.65
CA PHE A 34 -7.86 15.64 5.05
C PHE A 34 -8.52 14.27 5.21
N SER A 35 -9.84 14.29 5.24
CA SER A 35 -10.67 13.09 5.18
C SER A 35 -11.97 13.41 4.46
N PHE A 36 -12.40 12.54 3.54
CA PHE A 36 -13.66 12.70 2.85
C PHE A 36 -14.20 11.36 2.35
N ASP A 37 -15.51 11.29 2.20
CA ASP A 37 -16.19 10.17 1.57
C ASP A 37 -16.38 10.44 0.08
N THR A 38 -16.16 9.40 -0.73
CA THR A 38 -16.36 9.46 -2.18
C THR A 38 -16.86 8.12 -2.69
N ALA A 39 -17.28 8.09 -3.95
CA ALA A 39 -17.64 6.85 -4.61
C ALA A 39 -17.02 6.78 -6.01
N ALA A 40 -16.40 5.65 -6.33
CA ALA A 40 -15.84 5.38 -7.64
C ALA A 40 -16.70 4.33 -8.37
N ARG A 41 -16.87 4.51 -9.68
CA ARG A 41 -17.43 3.50 -10.57
C ARG A 41 -16.31 2.78 -11.28
N LEU A 42 -16.31 1.46 -11.19
CA LEU A 42 -15.22 0.62 -11.70
C LEU A 42 -15.80 -0.50 -12.54
N LEU A 43 -15.14 -0.78 -13.66
CA LEU A 43 -15.36 -2.03 -14.38
C LEU A 43 -14.88 -3.19 -13.51
N ALA A 44 -15.70 -4.23 -13.39
CA ALA A 44 -15.35 -5.44 -12.67
C ALA A 44 -14.11 -6.11 -13.31
N GLY A 45 -13.17 -6.53 -12.47
CA GLY A 45 -12.02 -7.32 -12.88
C GLY A 45 -11.52 -8.15 -11.71
N GLU A 46 -11.07 -9.39 -11.97
CA GLU A 46 -10.75 -10.38 -10.92
C GLU A 46 -9.69 -9.88 -9.94
N GLY A 47 -8.59 -9.30 -10.43
CA GLY A 47 -7.52 -8.76 -9.56
C GLY A 47 -7.97 -7.57 -8.70
N ARG A 48 -9.01 -6.85 -9.10
CA ARG A 48 -9.57 -5.72 -8.32
C ARG A 48 -10.43 -6.19 -7.17
N ARG A 49 -11.19 -7.28 -7.37
CA ARG A 49 -12.12 -7.80 -6.37
C ARG A 49 -11.40 -8.20 -5.08
N ALA A 50 -10.25 -8.86 -5.17
CA ALA A 50 -9.47 -9.24 -3.99
C ALA A 50 -9.03 -8.03 -3.14
N SER A 51 -8.58 -6.94 -3.78
CA SER A 51 -8.21 -5.71 -3.05
C SER A 51 -9.42 -4.99 -2.46
N LEU A 52 -10.57 -5.03 -3.15
CA LEU A 52 -11.81 -4.44 -2.64
C LEU A 52 -12.38 -5.21 -1.45
N ASP A 53 -12.30 -6.54 -1.47
CA ASP A 53 -12.71 -7.42 -0.38
C ASP A 53 -11.83 -7.24 0.86
N ALA A 54 -10.52 -7.11 0.67
CA ALA A 54 -9.57 -6.82 1.75
C ALA A 54 -9.76 -5.40 2.37
N GLY A 55 -10.47 -4.51 1.67
CA GLY A 55 -11.03 -3.28 2.24
C GLY A 55 -10.08 -2.08 2.35
N LYS A 56 -8.78 -2.23 2.07
CA LYS A 56 -7.83 -1.11 2.05
C LYS A 56 -7.42 -0.79 0.62
N ILE A 57 -7.61 0.46 0.20
CA ILE A 57 -7.35 0.90 -1.17
C ILE A 57 -6.38 2.07 -1.14
N VAL A 58 -5.30 1.99 -1.91
CA VAL A 58 -4.39 3.11 -2.12
C VAL A 58 -4.90 3.94 -3.28
N VAL A 59 -5.08 5.24 -3.05
CA VAL A 59 -5.59 6.18 -4.04
C VAL A 59 -4.63 7.34 -4.27
N LEU A 60 -4.56 7.78 -5.52
CA LEU A 60 -4.03 9.08 -5.88
C LEU A 60 -5.18 10.08 -5.81
N VAL A 61 -5.02 11.11 -4.99
CA VAL A 61 -5.99 12.20 -4.84
C VAL A 61 -5.48 13.43 -5.58
N ASP A 62 -6.34 14.01 -6.41
CA ASP A 62 -6.16 15.37 -6.92
C ASP A 62 -6.61 16.38 -5.85
N PRO A 63 -5.71 17.27 -5.36
CA PRO A 63 -6.05 18.21 -4.29
C PRO A 63 -7.09 19.25 -4.69
N ALA A 64 -7.20 19.59 -5.98
CA ALA A 64 -8.08 20.66 -6.44
C ALA A 64 -9.54 20.18 -6.58
N THR A 65 -9.72 18.91 -6.95
CA THR A 65 -11.03 18.34 -7.30
C THR A 65 -11.49 17.22 -6.37
N HIS A 66 -10.61 16.74 -5.49
CA HIS A 66 -10.79 15.50 -4.72
C HIS A 66 -11.09 14.27 -5.60
N ALA A 67 -10.75 14.34 -6.89
CA ALA A 67 -10.84 13.18 -7.77
C ALA A 67 -9.85 12.11 -7.29
N VAL A 68 -10.30 10.86 -7.29
CA VAL A 68 -9.49 9.73 -6.84
C VAL A 68 -9.22 8.77 -7.99
N GLN A 69 -7.97 8.31 -8.08
CA GLN A 69 -7.57 7.22 -8.96
C GLN A 69 -7.00 6.09 -8.12
N ILE A 70 -7.53 4.88 -8.28
CA ILE A 70 -7.12 3.72 -7.50
C ILE A 70 -5.82 3.14 -8.06
N ASP A 71 -4.83 2.96 -7.19
CA ASP A 71 -3.60 2.24 -7.48
C ASP A 71 -3.71 0.79 -7.00
N TRP A 72 -4.08 -0.11 -7.92
CA TRP A 72 -4.33 -1.52 -7.61
C TRP A 72 -3.10 -2.26 -7.11
N SER A 73 -1.93 -1.98 -7.69
CA SER A 73 -0.67 -2.63 -7.31
C SER A 73 -0.27 -2.26 -5.88
N ARG A 74 -0.36 -0.98 -5.51
CA ARG A 74 -0.10 -0.52 -4.15
C ARG A 74 -1.16 -1.01 -3.16
N SER A 75 -2.43 -1.10 -3.58
CA SER A 75 -3.50 -1.68 -2.77
C SER A 75 -3.21 -3.13 -2.43
N ALA A 76 -2.72 -3.93 -3.38
CA ALA A 76 -2.38 -5.32 -3.14
C ALA A 76 -1.23 -5.48 -2.12
N LEU A 77 -0.21 -4.61 -2.16
CA LEU A 77 0.89 -4.59 -1.17
C LEU A 77 0.36 -4.27 0.23
N VAL A 78 -0.47 -3.22 0.34
CA VAL A 78 -1.03 -2.75 1.62
C VAL A 78 -1.98 -3.78 2.26
N ASN A 79 -2.66 -4.57 1.43
CA ASN A 79 -3.48 -5.69 1.88
C ASN A 79 -2.68 -6.99 2.11
N GLY A 80 -1.38 -7.03 1.77
CA GLY A 80 -0.57 -8.24 1.87
C GLY A 80 -0.92 -9.34 0.85
N LEU A 81 -1.66 -8.99 -0.21
CA LEU A 81 -1.98 -9.91 -1.31
C LEU A 81 -0.76 -10.22 -2.19
N VAL A 82 0.21 -9.31 -2.18
CA VAL A 82 1.52 -9.47 -2.81
C VAL A 82 2.62 -9.14 -1.80
N PRO A 83 3.77 -9.81 -1.86
CA PRO A 83 4.86 -9.57 -0.93
C PRO A 83 5.45 -8.17 -1.11
N ALA A 84 5.62 -7.44 0.00
CA ALA A 84 6.21 -6.11 0.03
C ALA A 84 7.62 -6.17 0.64
N ARG A 85 8.59 -6.65 -0.14
CA ARG A 85 9.98 -6.82 0.31
C ARG A 85 10.82 -5.59 0.01
N PHE A 86 11.53 -5.11 1.03
CA PHE A 86 12.45 -4.00 0.96
C PHE A 86 13.84 -4.44 1.41
N THR A 87 14.84 -4.25 0.57
CA THR A 87 16.24 -4.58 0.89
C THR A 87 16.99 -3.30 1.27
N LEU A 88 17.63 -3.31 2.44
CA LEU A 88 18.48 -2.20 2.87
C LEU A 88 19.90 -2.41 2.35
N ALA A 89 20.43 -1.44 1.62
CA ALA A 89 21.74 -1.54 0.97
C ALA A 89 22.94 -1.60 1.93
N GLU A 90 22.80 -1.23 3.20
CA GLU A 90 23.89 -1.29 4.19
C GLU A 90 24.14 -2.69 4.75
N ASP A 91 23.09 -3.50 4.87
CA ASP A 91 23.13 -4.78 5.58
C ASP A 91 22.68 -5.95 4.68
N GLU A 92 22.28 -5.67 3.44
CA GLU A 92 21.66 -6.60 2.49
C GLU A 92 20.41 -7.34 3.03
N THR A 93 19.99 -7.00 4.24
CA THR A 93 18.80 -7.58 4.89
C THR A 93 17.54 -7.13 4.17
N SER A 94 16.69 -8.14 3.87
CA SER A 94 15.40 -7.95 3.24
C SER A 94 14.28 -8.07 4.25
N TYR A 95 13.46 -7.02 4.34
CA TYR A 95 12.33 -6.94 5.27
C TYR A 95 11.02 -7.07 4.49
N ASP A 96 10.14 -7.94 4.96
CA ASP A 96 8.79 -8.08 4.40
C ASP A 96 7.78 -7.26 5.21
N LEU A 97 7.20 -6.26 4.54
CA LEU A 97 6.21 -5.34 5.13
C LEU A 97 4.79 -5.63 4.65
N SER A 98 4.54 -6.85 4.17
CA SER A 98 3.24 -7.24 3.62
C SER A 98 2.15 -7.11 4.69
N GLY A 99 1.04 -6.44 4.36
CA GLY A 99 -0.05 -6.21 5.30
C GLY A 99 0.24 -5.17 6.40
N GLN A 100 1.48 -4.67 6.53
CA GLN A 100 1.86 -3.62 7.48
C GLN A 100 1.46 -2.24 6.96
N THR A 101 0.16 -1.95 6.99
CA THR A 101 -0.44 -0.77 6.34
C THR A 101 0.22 0.56 6.72
N GLY A 102 0.51 0.79 8.00
CA GLY A 102 1.12 2.06 8.46
C GLY A 102 2.51 2.29 7.86
N PRO A 103 3.50 1.44 8.18
CA PRO A 103 4.85 1.55 7.63
C PRO A 103 4.87 1.54 6.11
N LEU A 104 4.08 0.66 5.48
CA LEU A 104 4.06 0.54 4.03
C LEU A 104 3.48 1.80 3.37
N MET A 105 2.41 2.39 3.91
CA MET A 105 1.88 3.66 3.39
C MET A 105 2.89 4.80 3.53
N GLU A 106 3.67 4.84 4.61
CA GLU A 106 4.70 5.86 4.78
C GLU A 106 5.79 5.73 3.71
N ILE A 107 6.26 4.51 3.44
CA ILE A 107 7.21 4.22 2.37
C ILE A 107 6.63 4.56 1.00
N LEU A 108 5.39 4.17 0.71
CA LEU A 108 4.76 4.42 -0.58
C LEU A 108 4.58 5.92 -0.87
N GLN A 109 4.23 6.71 0.16
CA GLN A 109 4.13 8.17 0.05
C GLN A 109 5.50 8.82 -0.15
N LEU A 110 6.51 8.35 0.60
CA LEU A 110 7.89 8.81 0.48
C LEU A 110 8.44 8.56 -0.95
N LEU A 111 8.26 7.34 -1.49
CA LEU A 111 8.66 6.99 -2.85
C LEU A 111 7.87 7.81 -3.91
N TRP A 112 6.57 8.01 -3.70
CA TRP A 112 5.74 8.82 -4.57
C TRP A 112 6.22 10.28 -4.62
N ALA A 113 6.54 10.87 -3.47
CA ALA A 113 7.07 12.23 -3.38
C ALA A 113 8.45 12.38 -4.06
N GLY A 114 9.28 11.33 -3.99
CA GLY A 114 10.58 11.27 -4.69
C GLY A 114 10.50 10.91 -6.18
N GLY A 115 9.30 10.67 -6.73
CA GLY A 115 9.13 10.27 -8.14
C GLY A 115 9.65 8.85 -8.45
N VAL A 116 9.83 8.00 -7.44
CA VAL A 116 10.42 6.67 -7.57
C VAL A 116 9.35 5.62 -7.83
N SER A 117 9.57 4.80 -8.85
CA SER A 117 8.68 3.69 -9.23
C SER A 117 8.99 2.41 -8.43
N LEU A 118 7.94 1.68 -8.04
CA LEU A 118 8.03 0.42 -7.26
C LEU A 118 8.61 -0.78 -8.04
N ASN A 119 8.72 -0.69 -9.37
CA ASN A 119 8.97 -1.83 -10.26
C ASN A 119 10.43 -2.34 -10.25
N ARG A 120 11.31 -1.73 -9.47
CA ARG A 120 12.70 -2.16 -9.36
C ARG A 120 13.14 -1.85 -7.95
N ALA A 121 13.84 -2.81 -7.32
CA ALA A 121 14.53 -2.63 -6.05
C ALA A 121 15.00 -1.18 -5.98
N VAL A 122 14.45 -0.42 -5.04
CA VAL A 122 14.53 1.03 -5.02
C VAL A 122 15.95 1.43 -5.40
N ASP A 123 16.14 2.04 -6.57
CA ASP A 123 17.40 2.70 -6.96
C ASP A 123 17.52 3.99 -6.11
N ALA A 124 17.33 3.85 -4.80
CA ALA A 124 17.53 4.84 -3.77
C ALA A 124 19.00 5.29 -3.77
N HIS A 125 19.88 4.60 -4.50
CA HIS A 125 21.27 4.99 -4.68
C HIS A 125 21.43 6.45 -5.15
N CYS A 126 20.48 7.00 -5.90
CA CYS A 126 20.57 8.38 -6.38
C CYS A 126 20.17 9.45 -5.34
N ASP A 127 19.43 9.10 -4.28
CA ASP A 127 18.99 10.08 -3.28
C ASP A 127 19.30 9.62 -1.84
N PRO A 128 20.34 10.18 -1.19
CA PRO A 128 20.74 9.77 0.15
C PRO A 128 19.67 10.09 1.20
N THR A 129 18.94 11.20 1.04
CA THR A 129 17.89 11.61 1.97
C THR A 129 16.72 10.62 1.96
N LEU A 130 16.31 10.17 0.77
CA LEU A 130 15.28 9.16 0.57
C LEU A 130 15.68 7.83 1.21
N ARG A 131 16.95 7.45 1.07
CA ARG A 131 17.51 6.24 1.71
C ARG A 131 17.43 6.30 3.22
N GLU A 132 17.93 7.38 3.83
CA GLU A 132 17.94 7.53 5.29
C GLU A 132 16.51 7.44 5.87
N ARG A 133 15.55 8.11 5.21
CA ARG A 133 14.13 8.02 5.59
C ARG A 133 13.58 6.61 5.45
N LEU A 134 13.81 5.95 4.31
CA LEU A 134 13.36 4.57 4.11
C LEU A 134 13.92 3.63 5.18
N GLN A 135 15.21 3.76 5.50
CA GLN A 135 15.88 2.97 6.53
C GLN A 135 15.30 3.21 7.92
N GLU A 136 15.03 4.46 8.29
CA GLU A 136 14.39 4.82 9.56
C GLU A 136 13.04 4.11 9.73
N ILE A 137 12.21 4.12 8.69
CA ILE A 137 10.88 3.50 8.71
C ILE A 137 11.00 1.98 8.85
N VAL A 138 11.86 1.35 8.05
CA VAL A 138 12.06 -0.11 8.09
C VAL A 138 12.66 -0.54 9.44
N ARG A 139 13.66 0.17 9.96
CA ARG A 139 14.27 -0.10 11.27
C ARG A 139 13.27 0.05 12.40
N ARG A 140 12.46 1.12 12.39
CA ARG A 140 11.38 1.33 13.36
C ARG A 140 10.36 0.20 13.32
N THR A 141 10.05 -0.30 12.13
CA THR A 141 9.11 -1.41 11.94
C THR A 141 9.69 -2.73 12.44
N ALA A 142 10.96 -3.02 12.11
CA ALA A 142 11.68 -4.19 12.60
C ALA A 142 11.81 -4.21 14.13
N ALA A 143 12.04 -3.06 14.77
CA ALA A 143 12.10 -2.94 16.22
C ALA A 143 10.73 -3.16 16.92
N GLY A 144 9.63 -3.00 16.19
CA GLY A 144 8.27 -3.24 16.67
C GLY A 144 7.72 -4.64 16.34
N GLN A 145 8.41 -5.42 15.51
CA GLN A 145 8.08 -6.82 15.26
C GLN A 145 8.76 -7.69 16.32
N PRO A 146 8.05 -8.55 17.08
CA PRO A 146 8.72 -9.65 17.77
C PRO A 146 9.40 -10.47 16.68
N GLY A 147 10.74 -10.46 16.68
CA GLY A 147 11.52 -11.12 15.63
C GLY A 147 11.14 -12.60 15.53
N PRO A 148 11.23 -13.22 14.34
CA PRO A 148 11.15 -14.67 14.21
C PRO A 148 12.37 -15.40 14.80
N ASP A 149 13.24 -14.69 15.53
CA ASP A 149 14.39 -15.23 16.24
C ASP A 149 14.07 -15.38 17.73
N GLN A 150 13.14 -16.29 18.02
CA GLN A 150 13.21 -17.08 19.24
C GLN A 150 13.09 -18.54 18.81
N ALA A 151 14.04 -18.98 17.98
CA ALA A 151 14.38 -20.40 17.97
C ALA A 151 14.89 -20.72 19.38
N GLU A 152 14.05 -21.41 20.13
CA GLU A 152 14.37 -21.94 21.45
C GLU A 152 15.76 -22.62 21.40
N PRO A 153 16.70 -22.29 22.30
CA PRO A 153 17.90 -23.09 22.43
C PRO A 153 17.45 -24.47 22.90
N THR A 154 17.58 -25.48 22.03
CA THR A 154 17.39 -26.89 22.40
C THR A 154 18.21 -27.14 23.68
N PRO A 155 17.57 -27.50 24.81
CA PRO A 155 18.32 -27.94 25.97
C PRO A 155 18.84 -29.34 25.67
N ASP A 156 20.17 -29.47 25.65
CA ASP A 156 20.88 -30.74 25.63
C ASP A 156 20.55 -31.51 26.93
N ALA A 157 19.99 -32.71 26.79
CA ALA A 157 19.80 -33.69 27.87
C ALA A 157 19.94 -35.12 27.33
#